data_AF-A0A6J2VQ32-F1
#
_entry.id   AF-A0A6J2VQ32-F1
#
_cell.length_a   1.000
_cell.length_b   1.000
_cell.length_c   1.000
_cell.angle_alpha   90.00
_cell.angle_beta   90.00
_cell.angle_gamma   90.00
#
_symmetry.space_group_name_H-M   'P 1'
#
loop_
_entity.id
_entity.type
_entity.pdbx_description
1 polymer ?
#
loop_
_entity_poly.entity_id
_entity_poly.type
_entity_poly.pdbx_seq_one_letter_code
_entity_poly.pdbx_strand_id
1 'polypeptide(L)'
;MFTGYLTRIVKQLLSFESTPVQTVQLVSFWSVFGTRTCTTAETAFVSKAHRRYMHSPKAKRHCSNMSPVKIGTHNGTFHCDEVLACFFLRQLSEYKDAEIVRTRDPEVLGKCDIVVDVGGEYDPKRHRYDHHQRSFAETFNSLRPEKPWVTKLSSAGLVYLHFGRRVLAQLTQLDEQDKQLDVLYDKLYENFVEEVDAVDNGISQYEGEARYAVSSTLSARVSYLNPRWNSKSQDTEEGFHKALALVGDEFKDRLDFYHTSWLPARAVVEGAVQMRHQVDPSGEVVVLAQGGCPWKEHLFSLEKELKVETPIKFVLYPDQNGQWRVQCVPAGLNTFQNRLSLLEEWRGVRDNALSQLSGIPGCIFVHASGFIGGNLTQEGALEMAKKTLKAARNAGGDQANGC
;
A
#
# COMPACT_ATOMS: atom_id res chain seq x y z
N MET A 1 -53.26 -25.16 1.03
CA MET A 1 -51.87 -24.72 1.31
C MET A 1 -51.63 -23.45 0.50
N PHE A 2 -50.92 -22.48 1.08
CA PHE A 2 -50.71 -21.09 0.61
C PHE A 2 -51.75 -20.05 1.02
N THR A 3 -51.90 -19.85 2.33
CA THR A 3 -52.24 -18.55 2.95
C THR A 3 -51.84 -18.60 4.43
N GLY A 4 -50.54 -18.41 4.72
CA GLY A 4 -50.05 -18.56 6.09
C GLY A 4 -48.60 -18.14 6.34
N TYR A 5 -48.04 -17.23 5.51
CA TYR A 5 -46.63 -16.82 5.65
C TYR A 5 -46.38 -15.32 5.42
N LEU A 6 -47.40 -14.46 5.49
CA LEU A 6 -47.24 -13.02 5.28
C LEU A 6 -47.72 -12.13 6.44
N THR A 7 -47.84 -12.67 7.66
CA THR A 7 -48.30 -11.89 8.84
C THR A 7 -47.34 -11.92 10.02
N ARG A 8 -46.06 -12.23 9.79
CA ARG A 8 -45.03 -12.27 10.85
C ARG A 8 -43.83 -11.32 10.64
N ILE A 9 -43.83 -10.48 9.60
CA ILE A 9 -42.76 -9.51 9.31
C ILE A 9 -43.32 -8.06 9.23
N VAL A 10 -44.29 -7.70 10.08
CA VAL A 10 -44.74 -6.29 10.23
C VAL A 10 -44.92 -5.90 11.71
N LYS A 11 -44.49 -6.73 12.67
CA LYS A 11 -44.55 -6.42 14.12
C LYS A 11 -43.19 -6.46 14.81
N GLN A 12 -42.15 -5.98 14.14
CA GLN A 12 -40.82 -5.82 14.74
C GLN A 12 -40.11 -4.57 14.20
N LEU A 13 -40.84 -3.46 14.08
CA LEU A 13 -40.33 -2.17 13.62
C LEU A 13 -40.89 -0.96 14.39
N LEU A 14 -41.40 -1.15 15.61
CA LEU A 14 -41.84 -0.05 16.48
C LEU A 14 -41.54 -0.37 17.96
N SER A 15 -40.27 -0.24 18.36
CA SER A 15 -39.87 0.01 19.75
C SER A 15 -38.38 0.38 19.81
N PHE A 16 -38.05 1.59 19.39
CA PHE A 16 -36.81 2.27 19.80
C PHE A 16 -37.21 3.40 20.75
N GLU A 17 -37.28 3.07 22.04
CA GLU A 17 -37.29 4.07 23.10
C GLU A 17 -35.84 4.48 23.40
N SER A 18 -35.65 5.79 23.48
CA SER A 18 -34.42 6.50 23.78
C SER A 18 -33.86 6.15 25.16
N THR A 19 -32.63 5.64 25.21
CA THR A 19 -31.83 5.57 26.44
C THR A 19 -30.94 6.82 26.56
N PRO A 20 -30.83 7.46 27.75
CA PRO A 20 -30.01 8.64 27.94
C PRO A 20 -28.53 8.28 28.07
N VAL A 21 -27.69 9.05 27.38
CA VAL A 21 -26.22 9.02 27.45
C VAL A 21 -25.77 9.40 28.85
N GLN A 22 -25.08 8.49 29.54
CA GLN A 22 -24.32 8.81 30.75
C GLN A 22 -22.95 9.36 30.38
N THR A 23 -22.73 10.62 30.77
CA THR A 23 -21.46 11.33 30.67
C THR A 23 -20.43 10.69 31.60
N VAL A 24 -19.41 10.04 31.04
CA VAL A 24 -18.25 9.57 31.81
C VAL A 24 -17.26 10.73 31.92
N GLN A 25 -17.10 11.25 33.13
CA GLN A 25 -16.05 12.21 33.47
C GLN A 25 -14.68 11.53 33.41
N LEU A 26 -13.82 12.01 32.51
CA LEU A 26 -12.39 11.71 32.49
C LEU A 26 -11.71 12.47 33.64
N VAL A 27 -11.28 11.75 34.67
CA VAL A 27 -10.42 12.27 35.74
C VAL A 27 -8.98 12.21 35.25
N SER A 28 -8.41 13.37 34.97
CA SER A 28 -6.99 13.55 34.63
C SER A 28 -6.12 13.49 35.88
N PHE A 29 -5.30 12.45 36.02
CA PHE A 29 -4.19 12.40 36.97
C PHE A 29 -2.96 13.07 36.34
N TRP A 30 -2.59 14.25 36.81
CA TRP A 30 -1.26 14.84 36.58
C TRP A 30 -0.50 14.84 37.91
N SER A 31 0.55 14.04 37.95
CA SER A 31 1.45 13.92 39.08
C SER A 31 2.41 15.12 39.12
N VAL A 32 2.52 15.66 40.32
CA VAL A 32 3.36 16.77 40.77
C VAL A 32 4.83 16.36 40.76
N PHE A 33 5.70 17.15 40.13
CA PHE A 33 7.12 17.22 40.50
C PHE A 33 7.63 18.66 40.52
N GLY A 34 7.69 19.19 41.76
CA GLY A 34 8.84 19.83 42.37
C GLY A 34 9.66 20.84 41.57
N THR A 35 9.38 22.12 41.84
CA THR A 35 10.29 23.24 41.64
C THR A 35 11.54 23.12 42.52
N ARG A 36 12.72 23.41 41.95
CA ARG A 36 13.89 23.86 42.72
C ARG A 36 14.44 25.12 42.08
N THR A 37 14.30 26.21 42.83
CA THR A 37 14.97 27.49 42.65
C THR A 37 16.39 27.41 43.17
N CYS A 38 17.33 28.09 42.50
CA CYS A 38 18.58 28.54 43.12
C CYS A 38 18.97 29.90 42.54
N THR A 39 18.84 30.92 43.37
CA THR A 39 19.48 32.25 43.34
C THR A 39 21.01 32.08 43.50
N THR A 40 21.95 32.93 43.08
CA THR A 40 22.08 34.39 42.83
C THR A 40 23.48 34.61 42.24
N ALA A 41 23.69 35.64 41.42
CA ALA A 41 24.67 36.71 41.70
C ALA A 41 24.81 37.65 40.48
N GLU A 42 24.51 38.92 40.73
CA GLU A 42 24.71 40.07 39.85
C GLU A 42 26.19 40.41 39.71
N THR A 43 26.57 41.03 38.58
CA THR A 43 27.35 42.27 38.60
C THR A 43 27.03 43.07 37.35
N ALA A 44 26.55 44.29 37.55
CA ALA A 44 26.19 45.25 36.53
C ALA A 44 27.42 46.07 36.09
N PHE A 45 27.49 46.38 34.81
CA PHE A 45 28.11 47.62 34.34
C PHE A 45 27.21 48.25 33.28
N VAL A 46 26.70 49.45 33.61
CA VAL A 46 25.82 50.27 32.78
C VAL A 46 26.68 51.24 31.97
N SER A 47 26.51 51.25 30.65
CA SER A 47 26.79 52.45 29.84
C SER A 47 25.63 52.71 28.89
N LYS A 48 24.94 53.84 29.11
CA LYS A 48 23.84 54.35 28.29
C LYS A 48 24.34 54.72 26.89
N ALA A 49 23.76 54.13 25.86
CA ALA A 49 23.73 54.70 24.52
C ALA A 49 22.29 54.63 23.98
N HIS A 50 21.66 55.80 23.82
CA HIS A 50 20.39 55.93 23.11
C HIS A 50 20.56 55.51 21.66
N ARG A 51 19.93 54.40 21.26
CA ARG A 51 19.79 54.04 19.84
C ARG A 51 18.31 54.14 19.45
N ARG A 52 18.04 55.12 18.58
CA ARG A 52 16.74 55.37 17.95
C ARG A 52 16.27 54.09 17.25
N TYR A 53 15.05 53.63 17.56
CA TYR A 53 14.36 52.61 16.78
C TYR A 53 14.04 53.19 15.39
N MET A 54 14.78 52.77 14.37
CA MET A 54 14.32 52.89 13.00
C MET A 54 13.27 51.81 12.75
N HIS A 55 12.04 52.22 12.42
CA HIS A 55 11.06 51.32 11.82
C HIS A 55 11.60 50.83 10.48
N SER A 56 11.96 49.56 10.41
CA SER A 56 12.18 48.87 9.14
C SER A 56 10.86 48.86 8.36
N PRO A 57 10.83 49.28 7.09
CA PRO A 57 9.64 49.16 6.28
C PRO A 57 9.31 47.68 6.09
N LYS A 58 8.05 47.32 6.39
CA LYS A 58 7.51 46.00 6.03
C LYS A 58 7.81 45.75 4.55
N ALA A 59 8.59 44.71 4.28
CA ALA A 59 8.82 44.24 2.92
C ALA A 59 7.45 43.99 2.27
N LYS A 60 7.09 44.80 1.27
CA LYS A 60 5.92 44.55 0.43
C LYS A 60 6.14 43.18 -0.20
N ARG A 61 5.36 42.19 0.22
CA ARG A 61 5.20 40.94 -0.55
C ARG A 61 4.84 41.37 -1.97
N HIS A 62 5.73 41.09 -2.90
CA HIS A 62 5.43 41.19 -4.31
C HIS A 62 4.41 40.08 -4.57
N CYS A 63 3.12 40.40 -4.51
CA CYS A 63 2.10 39.54 -5.12
C CYS A 63 2.33 39.66 -6.63
N SER A 64 3.17 38.79 -7.18
CA SER A 64 3.14 38.53 -8.61
C SER A 64 1.73 38.02 -8.92
N ASN A 65 0.95 38.80 -9.65
CA ASN A 65 -0.22 38.31 -10.38
C ASN A 65 0.28 37.32 -11.46
N MET A 66 0.78 36.18 -11.03
CA MET A 66 0.99 35.04 -11.91
C MET A 66 -0.40 34.52 -12.24
N SER A 67 -0.72 34.40 -13.52
CA SER A 67 -1.89 33.66 -13.95
C SER A 67 -1.88 32.28 -13.30
N PRO A 68 -3.04 31.74 -12.86
CA PRO A 68 -3.08 30.41 -12.28
C PRO A 68 -2.51 29.41 -13.29
N VAL A 69 -1.64 28.52 -12.81
CA VAL A 69 -1.06 27.43 -13.60
C VAL A 69 -2.19 26.50 -14.05
N LYS A 70 -2.11 25.96 -15.27
CA LYS A 70 -3.17 25.18 -15.90
C LYS A 70 -2.71 23.78 -16.29
N ILE A 71 -3.47 22.79 -15.86
CA ILE A 71 -3.35 21.39 -16.29
C ILE A 71 -4.48 21.13 -17.30
N GLY A 72 -4.13 20.93 -18.57
CA GLY A 72 -5.08 20.58 -19.62
C GLY A 72 -5.35 19.07 -19.67
N THR A 73 -6.61 18.68 -19.78
CA THR A 73 -7.02 17.29 -20.08
C THR A 73 -8.35 17.26 -20.83
N HIS A 74 -8.86 16.09 -21.23
CA HIS A 74 -10.08 16.01 -22.02
C HIS A 74 -11.37 16.18 -21.19
N ASN A 75 -12.45 16.58 -21.86
CA ASN A 75 -13.78 16.80 -21.27
C ASN A 75 -14.81 15.69 -21.58
N GLY A 76 -14.34 14.48 -21.93
CA GLY A 76 -15.22 13.33 -22.14
C GLY A 76 -15.57 12.59 -20.84
N THR A 77 -16.11 11.38 -20.99
CA THR A 77 -16.05 10.34 -19.96
C THR A 77 -14.63 10.27 -19.43
N PHE A 78 -14.47 10.42 -18.11
CA PHE A 78 -13.15 10.39 -17.52
C PHE A 78 -12.73 8.99 -17.12
N HIS A 79 -11.43 8.74 -17.19
CA HIS A 79 -10.80 7.47 -16.85
C HIS A 79 -9.94 7.62 -15.60
N CYS A 80 -9.37 6.51 -15.14
CA CYS A 80 -8.43 6.55 -14.02
C CYS A 80 -7.14 7.27 -14.40
N ASP A 81 -6.77 7.19 -15.69
CA ASP A 81 -5.50 7.68 -16.22
C ASP A 81 -5.31 9.18 -15.98
N GLU A 82 -6.13 10.02 -16.59
CA GLU A 82 -5.98 11.46 -16.51
C GLU A 82 -6.31 12.00 -15.12
N VAL A 83 -7.20 11.32 -14.39
CA VAL A 83 -7.52 11.68 -13.00
C VAL A 83 -6.30 11.45 -12.11
N LEU A 84 -5.61 10.32 -12.24
CA LEU A 84 -4.40 10.01 -11.48
C LEU A 84 -3.23 10.93 -11.89
N ALA A 85 -3.07 11.20 -13.20
CA ALA A 85 -2.08 12.15 -13.71
C ALA A 85 -2.28 13.56 -13.09
N CYS A 86 -3.53 14.04 -13.07
CA CYS A 86 -3.88 15.31 -12.43
C CYS A 86 -3.59 15.30 -10.92
N PHE A 87 -3.89 14.20 -10.23
CA PHE A 87 -3.59 14.06 -8.81
C PHE A 87 -2.09 14.17 -8.54
N PHE A 88 -1.25 13.45 -9.30
CA PHE A 88 0.20 13.49 -9.15
C PHE A 88 0.77 14.89 -9.33
N LEU A 89 0.38 15.57 -10.41
CA LEU A 89 0.84 16.93 -10.68
C LEU A 89 0.50 17.86 -9.51
N ARG A 90 -0.73 17.81 -9.00
CA ARG A 90 -1.17 18.66 -7.89
C ARG A 90 -0.48 18.39 -6.54
N GLN A 91 0.37 17.37 -6.44
CA GLN A 91 1.23 17.20 -5.24
C GLN A 91 2.47 18.10 -5.29
N LEU A 92 2.85 18.58 -6.48
CA LEU A 92 4.03 19.42 -6.68
C LEU A 92 3.71 20.89 -6.41
N SER A 93 4.68 21.61 -5.85
CA SER A 93 4.51 23.02 -5.45
C SER A 93 4.04 23.94 -6.59
N GLU A 94 4.55 23.71 -7.80
CA GLU A 94 4.24 24.51 -8.99
C GLU A 94 2.83 24.26 -9.55
N TYR A 95 2.22 23.11 -9.24
CA TYR A 95 0.90 22.71 -9.75
C TYR A 95 -0.16 22.54 -8.65
N LYS A 96 0.19 22.76 -7.37
CA LYS A 96 -0.67 22.49 -6.21
C LYS A 96 -2.06 23.13 -6.33
N ASP A 97 -2.07 24.40 -6.73
CA ASP A 97 -3.26 25.22 -6.91
C ASP A 97 -3.62 25.39 -8.40
N ALA A 98 -3.10 24.51 -9.28
CA ALA A 98 -3.38 24.59 -10.70
C ALA A 98 -4.86 24.35 -11.02
N GLU A 99 -5.37 25.12 -11.97
CA GLU A 99 -6.69 24.93 -12.57
C GLU A 99 -6.64 23.72 -13.50
N ILE A 100 -7.55 22.75 -13.32
CA ILE A 100 -7.72 21.65 -14.26
C ILE A 100 -8.68 22.11 -15.36
N VAL A 101 -8.15 22.31 -16.56
CA VAL A 101 -8.89 22.76 -17.74
C VAL A 101 -9.27 21.54 -18.57
N ARG A 102 -10.55 21.18 -18.55
CA ARG A 102 -11.08 20.02 -19.30
C ARG A 102 -11.64 20.46 -20.65
N THR A 103 -10.95 20.11 -21.73
CA THR A 103 -11.29 20.49 -23.12
C THR A 103 -10.57 19.62 -24.15
N ARG A 104 -11.05 19.63 -25.40
CA ARG A 104 -10.31 19.09 -26.56
C ARG A 104 -9.92 20.18 -27.56
N ASP A 105 -10.18 21.45 -27.25
CA ASP A 105 -9.83 22.59 -28.10
C ASP A 105 -8.30 22.79 -28.11
N PRO A 106 -7.62 22.61 -29.25
CA PRO A 106 -6.17 22.76 -29.34
C PRO A 106 -5.68 24.18 -28.96
N GLU A 107 -6.47 25.22 -29.19
CA GLU A 107 -6.09 26.59 -28.82
C GLU A 107 -6.13 26.83 -27.31
N VAL A 108 -7.04 26.15 -26.60
CA VAL A 108 -7.11 26.20 -25.13
C VAL A 108 -6.01 25.33 -24.53
N LEU A 109 -5.81 24.12 -25.05
CA LEU A 109 -4.73 23.21 -24.62
C LEU A 109 -3.35 23.84 -24.86
N GLY A 110 -3.16 24.57 -25.95
CA GLY A 110 -1.92 25.31 -26.24
C GLY A 110 -1.57 26.38 -25.21
N LYS A 111 -2.55 26.83 -24.41
CA LYS A 111 -2.36 27.81 -23.31
C LYS A 111 -2.16 27.17 -21.95
N CYS A 112 -2.25 25.83 -21.85
CA CYS A 112 -2.00 25.10 -20.61
C CYS A 112 -0.50 24.86 -20.42
N ASP A 113 -0.04 24.99 -19.17
CA ASP A 113 1.36 24.80 -18.79
C ASP A 113 1.78 23.34 -18.96
N ILE A 114 0.87 22.42 -18.68
CA ILE A 114 1.03 20.97 -18.84
C ILE A 114 -0.26 20.37 -19.38
N VAL A 115 -0.16 19.37 -20.27
CA VAL A 115 -1.33 18.68 -20.84
C VAL A 115 -1.14 17.18 -20.69
N VAL A 116 -2.19 16.50 -20.24
CA VAL A 116 -2.25 15.06 -20.01
C VAL A 116 -3.45 14.45 -20.72
N ASP A 117 -3.27 13.27 -21.31
CA ASP A 117 -4.33 12.44 -21.88
C ASP A 117 -5.12 13.06 -23.04
N VAL A 118 -4.56 14.11 -23.65
CA VAL A 118 -5.16 14.79 -24.80
C VAL A 118 -4.09 15.57 -25.55
N GLY A 119 -4.34 15.83 -26.83
CA GLY A 119 -3.51 16.72 -27.66
C GLY A 119 -2.71 16.00 -28.74
N GLY A 120 -2.63 14.67 -28.72
CA GLY A 120 -1.98 13.86 -29.74
C GLY A 120 -0.46 13.99 -29.75
N GLU A 121 0.16 14.32 -28.62
CA GLU A 121 1.61 14.56 -28.53
C GLU A 121 2.19 14.05 -27.19
N TYR A 122 3.29 13.29 -27.28
CA TYR A 122 4.21 13.06 -26.17
C TYR A 122 5.49 13.87 -26.39
N ASP A 123 5.67 14.93 -25.60
CA ASP A 123 6.88 15.73 -25.56
C ASP A 123 7.13 16.20 -24.11
N PRO A 124 8.05 15.55 -23.36
CA PRO A 124 8.34 15.90 -21.98
C PRO A 124 9.00 17.28 -21.84
N LYS A 125 9.66 17.82 -22.87
CA LYS A 125 10.26 19.17 -22.83
C LYS A 125 9.19 20.26 -22.90
N ARG A 126 8.06 19.96 -23.53
CA ARG A 126 6.89 20.85 -23.64
C ARG A 126 5.77 20.46 -22.67
N HIS A 127 6.01 19.52 -21.77
CA HIS A 127 5.03 18.98 -20.84
C HIS A 127 3.72 18.55 -21.54
N ARG A 128 3.86 17.74 -22.58
CA ARG A 128 2.76 17.05 -23.28
C ARG A 128 2.88 15.56 -23.01
N TYR A 129 1.91 15.01 -22.32
CA TYR A 129 1.91 13.62 -21.84
C TYR A 129 0.63 12.92 -22.30
N ASP A 130 0.52 12.71 -23.61
CA ASP A 130 -0.56 11.95 -24.23
C ASP A 130 0.01 10.71 -24.92
N HIS A 131 -0.68 9.59 -24.83
CA HIS A 131 -0.28 8.27 -25.36
C HIS A 131 -1.13 7.79 -26.56
N HIS A 132 -2.15 8.56 -26.95
CA HIS A 132 -3.14 8.16 -27.96
C HIS A 132 -2.62 8.10 -29.41
N GLN A 133 -1.38 8.53 -29.67
CA GLN A 133 -0.86 8.54 -31.04
C GLN A 133 -0.68 7.11 -31.56
N ARG A 134 -1.00 6.88 -32.83
CA ARG A 134 -0.81 5.57 -33.48
C ARG A 134 0.64 5.06 -33.37
N SER A 135 1.61 5.99 -33.37
CA SER A 135 3.03 5.69 -33.27
C SER A 135 3.54 5.53 -31.84
N PHE A 136 2.73 5.86 -30.82
CA PHE A 136 3.17 5.80 -29.44
C PHE A 136 3.23 4.35 -28.96
N ALA A 137 4.43 3.91 -28.60
CA ALA A 137 4.73 2.56 -28.15
C ALA A 137 5.70 2.57 -26.95
N GLU A 138 5.84 3.72 -26.28
CA GLU A 138 6.77 3.85 -25.17
C GLU A 138 6.28 3.08 -23.94
N THR A 139 7.26 2.50 -23.25
CA THR A 139 7.12 1.74 -22.01
C THR A 139 8.04 2.36 -20.98
N PHE A 140 7.94 1.95 -19.72
CA PHE A 140 8.91 2.39 -18.73
C PHE A 140 10.33 1.98 -19.11
N ASN A 141 10.53 0.75 -19.58
CA ASN A 141 11.83 0.23 -20.01
C ASN A 141 12.40 0.97 -21.23
N SER A 142 11.60 1.30 -22.24
CA SER A 142 12.12 2.01 -23.43
C SER A 142 12.62 3.41 -23.11
N LEU A 143 11.99 4.09 -22.14
CA LEU A 143 12.38 5.42 -21.68
C LEU A 143 13.42 5.40 -20.55
N ARG A 144 13.47 4.31 -19.76
CA ARG A 144 14.41 4.06 -18.65
C ARG A 144 14.89 2.59 -18.70
N PRO A 145 15.94 2.29 -19.48
CA PRO A 145 16.39 0.91 -19.75
C PRO A 145 16.78 0.08 -18.52
N GLU A 146 17.06 0.72 -17.39
CA GLU A 146 17.34 0.06 -16.12
C GLU A 146 16.11 -0.54 -15.43
N LYS A 147 14.90 -0.16 -15.85
CA LYS A 147 13.64 -0.63 -15.27
C LYS A 147 13.07 -1.79 -16.10
N PRO A 148 12.49 -2.84 -15.48
CA PRO A 148 12.09 -4.05 -16.20
C PRO A 148 10.72 -3.98 -16.89
N TRP A 149 9.94 -2.92 -16.67
CA TRP A 149 8.53 -2.89 -17.05
C TRP A 149 8.33 -2.54 -18.52
N VAL A 150 7.62 -3.42 -19.22
CA VAL A 150 7.38 -3.35 -20.67
C VAL A 150 5.91 -3.08 -21.00
N THR A 151 5.09 -2.81 -19.99
CA THR A 151 3.71 -2.33 -20.18
C THR A 151 3.76 -0.96 -20.86
N LYS A 152 2.94 -0.78 -21.90
CA LYS A 152 2.80 0.50 -22.60
C LYS A 152 2.27 1.55 -21.62
N LEU A 153 2.90 2.72 -21.57
CA LEU A 153 2.49 3.77 -20.64
C LEU A 153 1.21 4.46 -21.10
N SER A 154 0.36 4.83 -20.15
CA SER A 154 -0.69 5.83 -20.31
C SER A 154 -0.20 7.20 -19.80
N SER A 155 -1.06 8.20 -19.73
CA SER A 155 -0.67 9.55 -19.31
C SER A 155 -0.25 9.61 -17.84
N ALA A 156 -0.88 8.83 -16.97
CA ALA A 156 -0.51 8.65 -15.56
C ALA A 156 0.88 8.03 -15.44
N GLY A 157 1.18 6.95 -16.18
CA GLY A 157 2.51 6.35 -16.21
C GLY A 157 3.58 7.32 -16.73
N LEU A 158 3.27 8.10 -17.76
CA LEU A 158 4.16 9.16 -18.26
C LEU A 158 4.42 10.24 -17.19
N VAL A 159 3.37 10.75 -16.54
CA VAL A 159 3.53 11.72 -15.45
C VAL A 159 4.33 11.10 -14.29
N TYR A 160 4.07 9.86 -13.92
CA TYR A 160 4.82 9.16 -12.88
C TYR A 160 6.29 8.94 -13.26
N LEU A 161 6.58 8.63 -14.53
CA LEU A 161 7.94 8.45 -15.04
C LEU A 161 8.78 9.73 -14.88
N HIS A 162 8.19 10.89 -15.17
CA HIS A 162 8.89 12.17 -15.15
C HIS A 162 8.86 12.88 -13.79
N PHE A 163 7.78 12.71 -13.02
CA PHE A 163 7.53 13.46 -11.79
C PHE A 163 7.38 12.58 -10.54
N GLY A 164 7.19 11.27 -10.68
CA GLY A 164 6.82 10.39 -9.57
C GLY A 164 7.79 10.46 -8.39
N ARG A 165 9.12 10.50 -8.62
CA ARG A 165 10.10 10.65 -7.53
C ARG A 165 9.87 11.94 -6.72
N ARG A 166 9.61 13.06 -7.40
CA ARG A 166 9.32 14.35 -6.75
C ARG A 166 7.99 14.31 -6.01
N VAL A 167 6.97 13.68 -6.61
CA VAL A 167 5.67 13.47 -5.95
C VAL A 167 5.83 12.67 -4.65
N LEU A 168 6.61 11.58 -4.68
CA LEU A 168 6.87 10.77 -3.50
C LEU A 168 7.67 11.53 -2.44
N ALA A 169 8.69 12.31 -2.83
CA ALA A 169 9.43 13.16 -1.91
C ALA A 169 8.51 14.17 -1.20
N GLN A 170 7.61 14.83 -1.96
CA GLN A 170 6.62 15.75 -1.39
C GLN A 170 5.63 15.06 -0.44
N LEU A 171 5.16 13.86 -0.78
CA LEU A 171 4.19 13.15 0.06
C LEU A 171 4.81 12.52 1.32
N THR A 172 6.06 12.06 1.24
CA THR A 172 6.76 11.41 2.35
C THR A 172 7.59 12.36 3.20
N GLN A 173 7.87 13.57 2.70
CA GLN A 173 8.81 14.54 3.28
C GLN A 173 10.25 14.03 3.36
N LEU A 174 10.59 13.01 2.57
CA LEU A 174 11.98 12.56 2.39
C LEU A 174 12.74 13.52 1.46
N ASP A 175 14.06 13.57 1.62
CA ASP A 175 14.94 14.27 0.69
C ASP A 175 14.85 13.64 -0.70
N GLU A 176 14.88 14.45 -1.77
CA GLU A 176 14.77 13.94 -3.15
C GLU A 176 15.89 12.95 -3.52
N GLN A 177 17.03 12.99 -2.82
CA GLN A 177 18.15 12.07 -3.01
C GLN A 177 18.11 10.84 -2.08
N ASP A 178 17.09 10.71 -1.23
CA ASP A 178 16.94 9.54 -0.36
C ASP A 178 16.74 8.27 -1.22
N LYS A 179 17.53 7.23 -0.95
CA LYS A 179 17.47 5.93 -1.65
C LYS A 179 16.18 5.17 -1.37
N GLN A 180 15.49 5.46 -0.27
CA GLN A 180 14.18 4.90 0.01
C GLN A 180 13.17 5.29 -1.08
N LEU A 181 13.32 6.48 -1.67
CA LEU A 181 12.48 6.91 -2.79
C LEU A 181 12.64 6.01 -4.01
N ASP A 182 13.83 5.46 -4.28
CA ASP A 182 14.01 4.50 -5.39
C ASP A 182 13.18 3.23 -5.17
N VAL A 183 13.17 2.72 -3.94
CA VAL A 183 12.41 1.51 -3.58
C VAL A 183 10.91 1.79 -3.63
N LEU A 184 10.46 2.92 -3.06
CA LEU A 184 9.05 3.32 -3.07
C LEU A 184 8.56 3.59 -4.50
N TYR A 185 9.40 4.22 -5.32
CA TYR A 185 9.10 4.53 -6.71
C TYR A 185 8.80 3.26 -7.51
N ASP A 186 9.65 2.25 -7.36
CA ASP A 186 9.50 0.97 -8.05
C ASP A 186 8.29 0.19 -7.53
N LYS A 187 8.10 0.15 -6.19
CA LYS A 187 6.98 -0.56 -5.58
C LYS A 187 5.63 0.02 -5.96
N LEU A 188 5.51 1.34 -6.00
CA LEU A 188 4.26 2.01 -6.36
C LEU A 188 3.99 1.97 -7.86
N TYR A 189 5.02 1.94 -8.72
CA TYR A 189 4.77 1.66 -10.12
C TYR A 189 4.23 0.24 -10.31
N GLU A 190 4.99 -0.76 -9.86
CA GLU A 190 4.69 -2.20 -10.05
C GLU A 190 3.33 -2.62 -9.46
N ASN A 191 2.94 -2.05 -8.32
CA ASN A 191 1.76 -2.50 -7.57
C ASN A 191 0.59 -1.50 -7.61
N PHE A 192 0.68 -0.44 -8.40
CA PHE A 192 -0.38 0.55 -8.50
C PHE A 192 -0.47 1.21 -9.88
N VAL A 193 0.58 1.92 -10.33
CA VAL A 193 0.50 2.73 -11.55
C VAL A 193 0.45 1.87 -12.81
N GLU A 194 1.20 0.75 -12.83
CA GLU A 194 1.22 -0.17 -13.98
C GLU A 194 -0.16 -0.79 -14.27
N GLU A 195 -1.01 -1.00 -13.23
CA GLU A 195 -2.40 -1.43 -13.43
C GLU A 195 -3.20 -0.38 -14.22
N VAL A 196 -3.00 0.91 -13.91
CA VAL A 196 -3.68 2.01 -14.61
C VAL A 196 -3.19 2.09 -16.06
N ASP A 197 -1.88 2.02 -16.28
CA ASP A 197 -1.27 1.99 -17.61
C ASP A 197 -1.83 0.84 -18.47
N ALA A 198 -1.88 -0.38 -17.90
CA ALA A 198 -2.37 -1.56 -18.59
C ALA A 198 -3.86 -1.46 -18.94
N VAL A 199 -4.70 -1.07 -17.98
CA VAL A 199 -6.15 -0.96 -18.18
C VAL A 199 -6.48 0.08 -19.24
N ASP A 200 -5.81 1.23 -19.20
CA ASP A 200 -6.07 2.33 -20.12
C ASP A 200 -5.62 2.01 -21.56
N ASN A 201 -4.49 1.30 -21.71
CA ASN A 201 -4.05 0.79 -23.01
C ASN A 201 -4.78 -0.48 -23.48
N GLY A 202 -5.76 -0.98 -22.74
CA GLY A 202 -6.53 -2.18 -23.09
C GLY A 202 -5.72 -3.48 -23.04
N ILE A 203 -4.70 -3.54 -22.17
CA ILE A 203 -3.82 -4.70 -22.01
C ILE A 203 -4.43 -5.67 -21.00
N SER A 204 -4.60 -6.92 -21.41
CA SER A 204 -5.07 -8.00 -20.54
C SER A 204 -4.02 -8.36 -19.49
N GLN A 205 -4.44 -8.63 -18.25
CA GLN A 205 -3.55 -9.05 -17.16
C GLN A 205 -2.87 -10.40 -17.43
N TYR A 206 -3.50 -11.27 -18.22
CA TYR A 206 -2.99 -12.58 -18.61
C TYR A 206 -3.58 -13.01 -19.95
N GLU A 207 -2.91 -13.96 -20.59
CA GLU A 207 -3.40 -14.60 -21.81
C GLU A 207 -4.54 -15.59 -21.50
N GLY A 208 -5.54 -15.66 -22.40
CA GLY A 208 -6.65 -16.62 -22.31
C GLY A 208 -7.88 -16.11 -21.53
N GLU A 209 -8.81 -17.03 -21.22
CA GLU A 209 -10.08 -16.71 -20.57
C GLU A 209 -9.98 -16.72 -19.03
N ALA A 210 -10.48 -15.65 -18.42
CA ALA A 210 -10.62 -15.50 -16.99
C ALA A 210 -11.56 -16.54 -16.37
N ARG A 211 -11.19 -17.17 -15.25
CA ARG A 211 -12.11 -18.05 -14.51
C ARG A 211 -13.26 -17.28 -13.85
N TYR A 212 -13.04 -16.02 -13.49
CA TYR A 212 -14.03 -15.12 -12.91
C TYR A 212 -13.66 -13.66 -13.22
N ALA A 213 -14.66 -12.77 -13.18
CA ALA A 213 -14.46 -11.35 -13.42
C ALA A 213 -14.16 -10.58 -12.12
N VAL A 214 -13.22 -9.63 -12.18
CA VAL A 214 -12.97 -8.65 -11.12
C VAL A 214 -13.55 -7.31 -11.58
N SER A 215 -14.52 -6.77 -10.85
CA SER A 215 -15.25 -5.54 -11.21
C SER A 215 -15.06 -4.41 -10.20
N SER A 216 -14.11 -4.55 -9.27
CA SER A 216 -13.88 -3.62 -8.16
C SER A 216 -12.52 -2.93 -8.19
N THR A 217 -11.85 -2.89 -9.35
CA THR A 217 -10.55 -2.22 -9.52
C THR A 217 -10.67 -0.71 -9.33
N LEU A 218 -9.54 -0.01 -9.17
CA LEU A 218 -9.55 1.45 -9.04
C LEU A 218 -10.19 2.09 -10.28
N SER A 219 -9.80 1.65 -11.48
CA SER A 219 -10.36 2.13 -12.75
C SER A 219 -11.87 1.86 -12.86
N ALA A 220 -12.36 0.72 -12.37
CA ALA A 220 -13.80 0.45 -12.33
C ALA A 220 -14.54 1.40 -11.37
N ARG A 221 -13.97 1.65 -10.17
CA ARG A 221 -14.54 2.59 -9.19
C ARG A 221 -14.57 4.03 -9.71
N VAL A 222 -13.53 4.47 -10.42
CA VAL A 222 -13.49 5.77 -11.11
C VAL A 222 -14.57 5.82 -12.20
N SER A 223 -14.66 4.79 -13.04
CA SER A 223 -15.67 4.70 -14.10
C SER A 223 -17.10 4.88 -13.56
N TYR A 224 -17.42 4.30 -12.39
CA TYR A 224 -18.73 4.43 -11.74
C TYR A 224 -19.10 5.85 -11.29
N LEU A 225 -18.15 6.79 -11.27
CA LEU A 225 -18.40 8.20 -10.96
C LEU A 225 -18.80 9.01 -12.19
N ASN A 226 -18.69 8.45 -13.40
CA ASN A 226 -19.22 9.09 -14.60
C ASN A 226 -20.76 9.07 -14.59
N PRO A 227 -21.41 10.06 -15.24
CA PRO A 227 -22.85 10.02 -15.45
C PRO A 227 -23.25 8.77 -16.23
N ARG A 228 -24.37 8.17 -15.84
CA ARG A 228 -24.95 7.04 -16.58
C ARG A 228 -25.44 7.51 -17.94
N TRP A 229 -25.42 6.62 -18.93
CA TRP A 229 -25.91 6.92 -20.29
C TRP A 229 -27.37 7.42 -20.32
N ASN A 230 -28.19 7.03 -19.34
CA ASN A 230 -29.59 7.42 -19.20
C ASN A 230 -29.84 8.54 -18.17
N SER A 231 -28.78 9.18 -17.67
CA SER A 231 -28.91 10.37 -16.82
C SER A 231 -29.41 11.57 -17.61
N LYS A 232 -30.29 12.38 -17.01
CA LYS A 232 -30.77 13.64 -17.61
C LYS A 232 -29.66 14.65 -17.86
N SER A 233 -28.62 14.64 -17.02
CA SER A 233 -27.40 15.43 -17.19
C SER A 233 -26.24 14.49 -17.50
N GLN A 234 -25.40 14.88 -18.45
CA GLN A 234 -24.14 14.24 -18.80
C GLN A 234 -22.94 15.06 -18.29
N ASP A 235 -23.17 15.98 -17.35
CA ASP A 235 -22.10 16.71 -16.67
C ASP A 235 -21.21 15.72 -15.91
N THR A 236 -19.90 15.88 -16.10
CA THR A 236 -18.88 15.01 -15.50
C THR A 236 -18.09 15.71 -14.39
N GLU A 237 -18.28 17.01 -14.18
CA GLU A 237 -17.41 17.81 -13.31
C GLU A 237 -17.44 17.36 -11.85
N GLU A 238 -18.64 17.18 -11.27
CA GLU A 238 -18.76 16.69 -9.89
C GLU A 238 -18.14 15.29 -9.73
N GLY A 239 -18.37 14.41 -10.71
CA GLY A 239 -17.83 13.05 -10.73
C GLY A 239 -16.31 13.03 -10.80
N PHE A 240 -15.72 13.91 -11.63
CA PHE A 240 -14.27 14.04 -11.78
C PHE A 240 -13.60 14.48 -10.48
N HIS A 241 -14.19 15.43 -9.74
CA HIS A 241 -13.66 15.85 -8.44
C HIS A 241 -13.72 14.73 -7.39
N LYS A 242 -14.80 13.93 -7.40
CA LYS A 242 -14.90 12.72 -6.55
C LYS A 242 -13.85 11.68 -6.94
N ALA A 243 -13.59 11.52 -8.24
CA ALA A 243 -12.58 10.60 -8.74
C ALA A 243 -11.18 11.05 -8.32
N LEU A 244 -10.89 12.34 -8.37
CA LEU A 244 -9.61 12.91 -7.93
C LEU A 244 -9.32 12.63 -6.46
N ALA A 245 -10.34 12.75 -5.59
CA ALA A 245 -10.23 12.38 -4.19
C ALA A 245 -10.02 10.86 -4.03
N LEU A 246 -10.84 10.06 -4.72
CA LEU A 246 -10.77 8.59 -4.68
C LEU A 246 -9.40 8.03 -5.05
N VAL A 247 -8.83 8.45 -6.19
CA VAL A 247 -7.50 7.96 -6.62
C VAL A 247 -6.40 8.48 -5.71
N GLY A 248 -6.55 9.71 -5.22
CA GLY A 248 -5.57 10.35 -4.35
C GLY A 248 -5.49 9.71 -2.97
N ASP A 249 -6.63 9.38 -2.37
CA ASP A 249 -6.69 8.70 -1.07
C ASP A 249 -6.14 7.28 -1.18
N GLU A 250 -6.54 6.50 -2.21
CA GLU A 250 -6.00 5.16 -2.40
C GLU A 250 -4.48 5.19 -2.64
N PHE A 251 -3.96 6.12 -3.47
CA PHE A 251 -2.52 6.24 -3.69
C PHE A 251 -1.76 6.57 -2.40
N LYS A 252 -2.29 7.51 -1.60
CA LYS A 252 -1.68 7.89 -0.32
C LYS A 252 -1.68 6.74 0.69
N ASP A 253 -2.77 5.97 0.77
CA ASP A 253 -2.84 4.80 1.64
C ASP A 253 -1.81 3.72 1.23
N ARG A 254 -1.63 3.50 -0.08
CA ARG A 254 -0.60 2.57 -0.57
C ARG A 254 0.81 3.07 -0.30
N LEU A 255 1.06 4.36 -0.52
CA LEU A 255 2.35 4.96 -0.19
C LEU A 255 2.64 4.88 1.31
N ASP A 256 1.67 5.20 2.17
CA ASP A 256 1.82 5.10 3.61
C ASP A 256 2.18 3.66 4.02
N PHE A 257 1.44 2.67 3.52
CA PHE A 257 1.77 1.26 3.75
C PHE A 257 3.20 0.92 3.34
N TYR A 258 3.61 1.31 2.12
CA TYR A 258 4.96 0.98 1.65
C TYR A 258 6.05 1.68 2.45
N HIS A 259 5.85 2.95 2.80
CA HIS A 259 6.82 3.78 3.51
C HIS A 259 6.92 3.44 5.00
N THR A 260 5.80 3.30 5.69
CA THR A 260 5.76 3.20 7.16
C THR A 260 5.67 1.77 7.67
N SER A 261 5.21 0.81 6.85
CA SER A 261 5.05 -0.59 7.23
C SER A 261 5.94 -1.54 6.45
N TRP A 262 5.82 -1.59 5.13
CA TRP A 262 6.54 -2.57 4.31
C TRP A 262 8.04 -2.31 4.29
N LEU A 263 8.50 -1.08 4.08
CA LEU A 263 9.92 -0.78 3.95
C LEU A 263 10.70 -1.07 5.26
N PRO A 264 10.24 -0.63 6.45
CA PRO A 264 10.89 -0.96 7.71
C PRO A 264 10.89 -2.47 8.04
N ALA A 265 9.89 -3.22 7.55
CA ALA A 265 9.79 -4.66 7.78
C ALA A 265 11.00 -5.43 7.23
N ARG A 266 11.70 -4.90 6.22
CA ARG A 266 12.87 -5.53 5.63
C ARG A 266 13.93 -5.88 6.69
N ALA A 267 14.27 -4.93 7.56
CA ALA A 267 15.29 -5.14 8.59
C ALA A 267 14.87 -6.20 9.61
N VAL A 268 13.58 -6.27 9.94
CA VAL A 268 13.02 -7.29 10.83
C VAL A 268 13.14 -8.68 10.22
N VAL A 269 12.79 -8.82 8.94
CA VAL A 269 12.86 -10.10 8.22
C VAL A 269 14.30 -10.53 8.02
N GLU A 270 15.19 -9.61 7.67
CA GLU A 270 16.63 -9.88 7.53
C GLU A 270 17.23 -10.41 8.84
N GLY A 271 16.94 -9.74 9.98
CA GLY A 271 17.35 -10.23 11.29
C GLY A 271 16.83 -11.62 11.60
N ALA A 272 15.56 -11.90 11.29
CA ALA A 272 14.96 -13.22 11.48
C ALA A 272 15.62 -14.30 10.61
N VAL A 273 15.95 -13.98 9.36
CA VAL A 273 16.69 -14.88 8.46
C VAL A 273 18.09 -15.16 9.01
N GLN A 274 18.81 -14.16 9.51
CA GLN A 274 20.16 -14.36 10.07
C GLN A 274 20.13 -15.22 11.35
N MET A 275 19.08 -15.08 12.17
CA MET A 275 18.93 -15.81 13.45
C MET A 275 18.33 -17.22 13.29
N ARG A 276 17.93 -17.64 12.09
CA ARG A 276 17.18 -18.88 11.84
C ARG A 276 17.80 -20.15 12.43
N HIS A 277 19.14 -20.27 12.42
CA HIS A 277 19.82 -21.45 12.95
C HIS A 277 19.81 -21.50 14.49
N GLN A 278 19.56 -20.38 15.16
CA GLN A 278 19.35 -20.33 16.61
C GLN A 278 17.92 -20.70 16.99
N VAL A 279 16.96 -20.49 16.07
CA VAL A 279 15.56 -20.91 16.23
C VAL A 279 15.44 -22.43 16.05
N ASP A 280 15.94 -22.95 14.94
CA ASP A 280 16.01 -24.38 14.66
C ASP A 280 17.31 -24.69 13.90
N PRO A 281 18.10 -25.71 14.30
CA PRO A 281 19.37 -26.02 13.65
C PRO A 281 19.28 -26.24 12.14
N SER A 282 18.11 -26.66 11.62
CA SER A 282 17.92 -26.82 10.17
C SER A 282 18.00 -25.51 9.39
N GLY A 283 17.73 -24.38 10.03
CA GLY A 283 17.57 -23.09 9.37
C GLY A 283 16.33 -22.98 8.50
N GLU A 284 15.39 -23.92 8.57
CA GLU A 284 14.14 -23.92 7.77
C GLU A 284 12.99 -23.16 8.45
N VAL A 285 13.22 -22.62 9.65
CA VAL A 285 12.22 -21.92 10.47
C VAL A 285 12.77 -20.57 10.89
N VAL A 286 11.97 -19.52 10.73
CA VAL A 286 12.26 -18.18 11.26
C VAL A 286 11.19 -17.76 12.26
N VAL A 287 11.57 -16.89 13.20
CA VAL A 287 10.65 -16.28 14.16
C VAL A 287 10.63 -14.78 13.93
N LEU A 288 9.44 -14.20 13.81
CA LEU A 288 9.22 -12.76 13.86
C LEU A 288 8.66 -12.43 15.24
N ALA A 289 9.31 -11.51 15.94
CA ALA A 289 8.95 -11.13 17.31
C ALA A 289 7.55 -10.48 17.41
N GLN A 290 7.04 -9.93 16.30
CA GLN A 290 5.75 -9.25 16.23
C GLN A 290 4.93 -9.79 15.06
N GLY A 291 3.62 -9.95 15.28
CA GLY A 291 2.66 -10.24 14.23
C GLY A 291 2.43 -9.06 13.30
N GLY A 292 1.87 -9.32 12.12
CA GLY A 292 1.50 -8.28 11.15
C GLY A 292 2.64 -7.77 10.27
N CYS A 293 3.88 -8.22 10.50
CA CYS A 293 5.02 -7.91 9.64
C CYS A 293 4.79 -8.42 8.19
N PRO A 294 4.86 -7.56 7.15
CA PRO A 294 4.71 -7.96 5.75
C PRO A 294 5.97 -8.68 5.23
N TRP A 295 6.15 -9.94 5.65
CA TRP A 295 7.43 -10.64 5.51
C TRP A 295 7.67 -11.32 4.16
N LYS A 296 6.61 -11.67 3.40
CA LYS A 296 6.71 -12.59 2.25
C LYS A 296 7.71 -12.10 1.21
N GLU A 297 7.48 -10.91 0.68
CA GLU A 297 8.31 -10.37 -0.38
C GLU A 297 9.77 -10.17 0.04
N HIS A 298 9.98 -9.60 1.23
CA HIS A 298 11.31 -9.44 1.81
C HIS A 298 12.03 -10.78 1.96
N LEU A 299 11.34 -11.82 2.44
CA LEU A 299 11.93 -13.15 2.61
C LEU A 299 12.45 -13.69 1.27
N PHE A 300 11.64 -13.61 0.21
CA PHE A 300 12.06 -14.09 -1.11
C PHE A 300 13.24 -13.30 -1.70
N SER A 301 13.29 -11.98 -1.47
CA SER A 301 14.42 -11.15 -1.90
C SER A 301 15.69 -11.50 -1.10
N LEU A 302 15.57 -11.54 0.23
CA LEU A 302 16.67 -11.78 1.16
C LEU A 302 17.26 -13.18 1.00
N GLU A 303 16.46 -14.22 0.72
CA GLU A 303 17.00 -15.55 0.43
C GLU A 303 17.96 -15.55 -0.76
N LYS A 304 17.65 -14.77 -1.82
CA LYS A 304 18.52 -14.62 -2.99
C LYS A 304 19.76 -13.80 -2.66
N GLU A 305 19.58 -12.65 -2.01
CA GLU A 305 20.66 -11.72 -1.68
C GLU A 305 21.67 -12.30 -0.69
N LEU A 306 21.17 -12.95 0.37
CA LEU A 306 21.98 -13.61 1.41
C LEU A 306 22.41 -15.03 1.01
N LYS A 307 22.05 -15.50 -0.20
CA LYS A 307 22.39 -16.83 -0.73
C LYS A 307 22.01 -17.95 0.24
N VAL A 308 20.78 -17.92 0.74
CA VAL A 308 20.26 -18.93 1.67
C VAL A 308 20.16 -20.27 0.93
N GLU A 309 21.04 -21.22 1.28
CA GLU A 309 21.12 -22.53 0.63
C GLU A 309 19.95 -23.45 0.98
N THR A 310 19.46 -23.36 2.23
CA THR A 310 18.33 -24.16 2.72
C THR A 310 17.09 -23.28 2.79
N PRO A 311 16.11 -23.46 1.88
CA PRO A 311 14.94 -22.59 1.81
C PRO A 311 14.13 -22.63 3.11
N ILE A 312 13.73 -21.46 3.59
CA ILE A 312 12.89 -21.34 4.79
C ILE A 312 11.48 -21.84 4.45
N LYS A 313 10.92 -22.67 5.31
CA LYS A 313 9.61 -23.33 5.10
C LYS A 313 8.53 -22.82 6.03
N PHE A 314 8.90 -22.34 7.22
CA PHE A 314 7.96 -21.86 8.22
C PHE A 314 8.38 -20.51 8.82
N VAL A 315 7.38 -19.66 9.05
CA VAL A 315 7.50 -18.39 9.77
C VAL A 315 6.62 -18.47 11.00
N LEU A 316 7.19 -18.22 12.17
CA LEU A 316 6.48 -18.19 13.45
C LEU A 316 6.30 -16.74 13.90
N TYR A 317 5.13 -16.39 14.41
CA TYR A 317 4.85 -15.06 14.95
C TYR A 317 3.64 -15.07 15.89
N PRO A 318 3.55 -14.13 16.85
CA PRO A 318 2.36 -13.97 17.68
C PRO A 318 1.24 -13.28 16.89
N ASP A 319 -0.01 -13.67 17.14
CA ASP A 319 -1.20 -12.96 16.71
C ASP A 319 -1.57 -11.84 17.70
N GLN A 320 -2.62 -11.08 17.39
CA GLN A 320 -3.09 -9.97 18.24
C GLN A 320 -3.61 -10.41 19.61
N ASN A 321 -3.90 -11.71 19.80
CA ASN A 321 -4.38 -12.29 21.05
C ASN A 321 -3.23 -12.93 21.86
N GLY A 322 -1.97 -12.76 21.43
CA GLY A 322 -0.80 -13.37 22.06
C GLY A 322 -0.65 -14.87 21.80
N GLN A 323 -1.47 -15.45 20.91
CA GLN A 323 -1.32 -16.83 20.46
C GLN A 323 -0.29 -16.89 19.35
N TRP A 324 0.35 -18.03 19.16
CA TRP A 324 1.38 -18.20 18.16
C TRP A 324 0.85 -18.82 16.89
N ARG A 325 1.33 -18.34 15.75
CA ARG A 325 1.07 -18.89 14.43
C ARG A 325 2.30 -19.59 13.91
N VAL A 326 2.07 -20.70 13.21
CA VAL A 326 3.03 -21.34 12.33
C VAL A 326 2.49 -21.21 10.91
N GLN A 327 3.11 -20.35 10.12
CA GLN A 327 2.69 -20.09 8.74
C GLN A 327 3.70 -20.67 7.75
N CYS A 328 3.19 -21.37 6.75
CA CYS A 328 4.02 -21.94 5.70
C CYS A 328 4.49 -20.84 4.73
N VAL A 329 5.73 -20.95 4.26
CA VAL A 329 6.24 -20.11 3.18
C VAL A 329 5.69 -20.64 1.85
N PRO A 330 5.07 -19.79 1.01
CA PRO A 330 4.56 -20.22 -0.29
C PRO A 330 5.71 -20.62 -1.23
N ALA A 331 5.43 -21.43 -2.24
CA ALA A 331 6.40 -21.83 -3.25
C ALA A 331 6.81 -20.64 -4.14
N GLY A 332 5.88 -19.72 -4.41
CA GLY A 332 6.11 -18.41 -5.04
C GLY A 332 5.23 -17.32 -4.42
N LEU A 333 5.60 -16.04 -4.62
CA LEU A 333 4.97 -14.89 -3.96
C LEU A 333 3.45 -14.79 -4.15
N ASN A 334 2.94 -15.25 -5.30
CA ASN A 334 1.51 -15.21 -5.65
C ASN A 334 0.91 -16.60 -5.87
N THR A 335 1.44 -17.62 -5.18
CA THR A 335 0.97 -19.02 -5.31
C THR A 335 0.30 -19.49 -4.01
N PHE A 336 -0.74 -20.32 -4.15
CA PHE A 336 -1.36 -21.00 -3.00
C PHE A 336 -0.62 -22.28 -2.58
N GLN A 337 0.34 -22.74 -3.37
CA GLN A 337 1.17 -23.90 -3.04
C GLN A 337 2.21 -23.49 -2.00
N ASN A 338 2.37 -24.29 -0.95
CA ASN A 338 3.40 -24.09 0.07
C ASN A 338 4.69 -24.83 -0.32
N ARG A 339 5.85 -24.34 0.14
CA ARG A 339 7.11 -25.10 0.10
C ARG A 339 6.99 -26.41 0.89
N LEU A 340 6.32 -26.33 2.04
CA LEU A 340 5.90 -27.47 2.83
C LEU A 340 4.63 -27.09 3.61
N SER A 341 3.54 -27.81 3.36
CA SER A 341 2.32 -27.65 4.16
C SER A 341 2.44 -28.39 5.48
N LEU A 342 1.70 -27.93 6.49
CA LEU A 342 1.50 -28.68 7.74
C LEU A 342 0.91 -30.07 7.46
N LEU A 343 1.20 -31.00 8.36
CA LEU A 343 0.85 -32.42 8.25
C LEU A 343 -0.62 -32.62 7.88
N GLU A 344 -0.87 -33.53 6.95
CA GLU A 344 -2.19 -33.76 6.37
C GLU A 344 -3.19 -34.18 7.43
N GLU A 345 -2.80 -35.06 8.34
CA GLU A 345 -3.62 -35.52 9.46
C GLU A 345 -4.05 -34.38 10.41
N TRP A 346 -3.33 -33.26 10.46
CA TRP A 346 -3.68 -32.12 11.32
C TRP A 346 -4.69 -31.18 10.67
N ARG A 347 -4.82 -31.20 9.34
CA ARG A 347 -5.56 -30.18 8.59
C ARG A 347 -7.05 -30.21 8.92
N GLY A 348 -7.60 -29.05 9.28
CA GLY A 348 -9.00 -28.91 9.68
C GLY A 348 -9.30 -29.34 11.11
N VAL A 349 -8.33 -29.90 11.85
CA VAL A 349 -8.47 -30.28 13.25
C VAL A 349 -8.17 -29.09 14.16
N ARG A 350 -8.86 -29.02 15.31
CA ARG A 350 -8.81 -27.88 16.23
C ARG A 350 -8.64 -28.30 17.69
N ASP A 351 -8.18 -27.34 18.49
CA ASP A 351 -8.18 -27.35 19.95
C ASP A 351 -7.59 -28.64 20.56
N ASN A 352 -8.27 -29.20 21.58
CA ASN A 352 -7.79 -30.38 22.29
C ASN A 352 -7.70 -31.62 21.39
N ALA A 353 -8.57 -31.75 20.38
CA ALA A 353 -8.48 -32.85 19.42
C ALA A 353 -7.17 -32.79 18.62
N LEU A 354 -6.76 -31.59 18.19
CA LEU A 354 -5.47 -31.41 17.54
C LEU A 354 -4.31 -31.61 18.53
N SER A 355 -4.46 -31.19 19.78
CA SER A 355 -3.42 -31.39 20.80
C SER A 355 -3.17 -32.88 21.08
N GLN A 356 -4.23 -33.68 21.19
CA GLN A 356 -4.17 -35.13 21.35
C GLN A 356 -3.58 -35.81 20.11
N LEU A 357 -4.06 -35.44 18.92
CA LEU A 357 -3.60 -36.02 17.65
C LEU A 357 -2.13 -35.73 17.37
N SER A 358 -1.71 -34.49 17.55
CA SER A 358 -0.32 -34.05 17.30
C SER A 358 0.63 -34.45 18.42
N GLY A 359 0.12 -34.74 19.62
CA GLY A 359 0.92 -34.87 20.84
C GLY A 359 1.67 -33.57 21.18
N ILE A 360 1.11 -32.41 20.84
CA ILE A 360 1.63 -31.08 21.16
C ILE A 360 0.56 -30.35 21.97
N PRO A 361 0.84 -29.95 23.22
CA PRO A 361 -0.15 -29.26 24.04
C PRO A 361 -0.47 -27.87 23.49
N GLY A 362 -1.68 -27.38 23.77
CA GLY A 362 -2.09 -26.00 23.46
C GLY A 362 -2.29 -25.70 21.97
N CYS A 363 -2.50 -26.72 21.14
CA CYS A 363 -2.86 -26.51 19.74
C CYS A 363 -4.25 -25.87 19.62
N ILE A 364 -4.40 -24.95 18.67
CA ILE A 364 -5.62 -24.17 18.45
C ILE A 364 -6.30 -24.61 17.16
N PHE A 365 -5.56 -24.65 16.05
CA PHE A 365 -6.07 -25.14 14.77
C PHE A 365 -4.95 -25.41 13.77
N VAL A 366 -5.28 -26.15 12.71
CA VAL A 366 -4.58 -26.10 11.42
C VAL A 366 -5.62 -25.86 10.32
N HIS A 367 -5.36 -24.93 9.42
CA HIS A 367 -6.27 -24.67 8.29
C HIS A 367 -6.41 -25.92 7.41
N ALA A 368 -7.57 -26.11 6.77
CA ALA A 368 -7.85 -27.31 5.95
C ALA A 368 -6.86 -27.53 4.79
N SER A 369 -6.29 -26.47 4.23
CA SER A 369 -5.21 -26.58 3.21
C SER A 369 -3.80 -26.72 3.80
N GLY A 370 -3.63 -26.63 5.12
CA GLY A 370 -2.36 -26.81 5.82
C GLY A 370 -1.37 -25.65 5.71
N PHE A 371 -1.79 -24.47 5.23
CA PHE A 371 -0.89 -23.31 5.06
C PHE A 371 -0.58 -22.55 6.36
N ILE A 372 -1.41 -22.72 7.40
CA ILE A 372 -1.24 -22.05 8.68
C ILE A 372 -1.83 -22.89 9.80
N GLY A 373 -1.18 -22.84 10.97
CA GLY A 373 -1.68 -23.39 12.22
C GLY A 373 -1.47 -22.43 13.38
N GLY A 374 -2.05 -22.77 14.52
CA GLY A 374 -1.96 -21.97 15.74
C GLY A 374 -1.71 -22.81 16.98
N ASN A 375 -0.92 -22.27 17.91
CA ASN A 375 -0.67 -22.82 19.24
C ASN A 375 -0.72 -21.68 20.28
N LEU A 376 -0.99 -21.99 21.54
CA LEU A 376 -0.94 -21.01 22.63
C LEU A 376 0.48 -20.48 22.90
N THR A 377 1.51 -21.23 22.54
CA THR A 377 2.91 -20.94 22.87
C THR A 377 3.81 -20.93 21.64
N GLN A 378 4.92 -20.18 21.70
CA GLN A 378 5.94 -20.16 20.65
C GLN A 378 6.55 -21.54 20.47
N GLU A 379 6.83 -22.21 21.59
CA GLU A 379 7.43 -23.53 21.65
C GLU A 379 6.52 -24.56 20.99
N GLY A 380 5.22 -24.53 21.27
CA GLY A 380 4.25 -25.41 20.63
C GLY A 380 4.14 -25.17 19.12
N ALA A 381 4.15 -23.91 18.66
CA ALA A 381 4.16 -23.59 17.23
C ALA A 381 5.46 -24.06 16.54
N LEU A 382 6.61 -23.94 17.22
CA LEU A 382 7.89 -24.45 16.74
C LEU A 382 7.90 -25.99 16.66
N GLU A 383 7.34 -26.68 17.65
CA GLU A 383 7.21 -28.14 17.63
C GLU A 383 6.28 -28.62 16.51
N MET A 384 5.23 -27.85 16.17
CA MET A 384 4.40 -28.13 14.99
C MET A 384 5.22 -28.07 13.69
N ALA A 385 6.05 -27.03 13.52
CA ALA A 385 6.95 -26.91 12.38
C ALA A 385 7.97 -28.06 12.33
N LYS A 386 8.63 -28.36 13.45
CA LYS A 386 9.65 -29.43 13.54
C LYS A 386 9.10 -30.81 13.24
N LYS A 387 7.94 -31.18 13.77
CA LYS A 387 7.32 -32.49 13.45
C LYS A 387 6.97 -32.58 11.96
N THR A 388 6.50 -31.48 11.37
CA THR A 388 6.24 -31.42 9.92
C THR A 388 7.53 -31.59 9.11
N LEU A 389 8.61 -30.89 9.47
CA LEU A 389 9.93 -31.04 8.83
C LEU A 389 10.46 -32.47 8.95
N LYS A 390 10.36 -33.08 10.13
CA LYS A 390 10.82 -34.45 10.37
C LYS A 390 10.07 -35.46 9.53
N ALA A 391 8.74 -35.38 9.47
CA ALA A 391 7.92 -36.27 8.66
C ALA A 391 8.27 -36.15 7.16
N ALA A 392 8.47 -34.93 6.66
CA ALA A 392 8.87 -34.70 5.28
C ALA A 392 10.23 -35.33 4.94
N ARG A 393 11.21 -35.25 5.86
CA ARG A 393 12.53 -35.89 5.69
C ARG A 393 12.43 -37.42 5.69
N ASN A 394 11.60 -37.99 6.56
CA ASN A 394 11.39 -39.43 6.61
C ASN A 394 10.75 -39.93 5.30
N ALA A 395 9.73 -39.23 4.79
CA ALA A 395 9.09 -39.58 3.52
C ALA A 395 10.05 -39.45 2.31
N GLY A 396 11.00 -38.51 2.34
CA GLY A 396 12.01 -38.37 1.31
C GLY A 396 13.15 -39.41 1.40
N GLY A 397 13.49 -39.88 2.59
CA GLY A 397 14.53 -40.90 2.81
C GLY A 397 14.11 -42.29 2.35
N ASP A 398 12.83 -42.65 2.47
CA ASP A 398 12.31 -43.94 2.02
C ASP A 398 12.29 -44.09 0.49
N GLN A 399 12.33 -42.98 -0.26
CA GLN A 399 12.48 -43.01 -1.72
C GLN A 399 13.94 -43.16 -2.17
N ALA A 400 14.92 -42.81 -1.35
CA ALA A 400 16.34 -42.88 -1.70
C ALA A 400 16.98 -44.26 -1.42
N ASN A 401 16.39 -45.07 -0.53
CA ASN A 401 16.89 -46.40 -0.15
C ASN A 401 16.13 -47.57 -0.83
N GLY A 402 15.26 -47.27 -1.80
CA GLY A 402 14.42 -48.24 -2.52
C GLY A 402 14.84 -48.48 -3.97
N CYS A 403 16.14 -48.48 -4.28
CA CYS A 403 16.68 -48.83 -5.60
C CYS A 403 17.60 -50.04 -5.52
#